data_AF-A0A534PQK6-F1
#
_entry.id   AF-A0A534PQK6-F1
#
_cell.length_a   1.000
_cell.length_b   1.000
_cell.length_c   1.000
_cell.angle_alpha   90.00
_cell.angle_beta   90.00
_cell.angle_gamma   90.00
#
_symmetry.space_group_name_H-M   'P 1'
#
loop_
_entity.id
_entity.type
_entity.pdbx_description
1 polymer ?
#
loop_
_entity_poly.entity_id
_entity_poly.type
_entity_poly.pdbx_seq_one_letter_code
_entity_poly.pdbx_strand_id
1 'polypeptide(L)'
;MRHGAHAYSPRRERMGPGESEEEMHPGMMWWWKRARRHGCGPGAHPGEGGESGDWQAGGWRHGGDDFGGGGAFGVRRPLRFLAYKLNLKEDQVEELARILDELKTERAQAAVDDRRTVAAFADAIGLDKFDEARAREGGDLRVKSAERLRDAVVKALGKIHALLDSGQRAQLAYLIRTGVLSI
;
A
#
# COMPACT_ATOMS: atom_id res chain seq x y z
N MET A 1 -30.94 -47.96 35.99
CA MET A 1 -29.50 -47.77 35.71
C MET A 1 -29.20 -48.26 34.30
N ARG A 2 -28.55 -47.40 33.50
CA ARG A 2 -27.72 -47.68 32.31
C ARG A 2 -28.42 -47.80 30.93
N HIS A 3 -27.86 -46.97 30.04
CA HIS A 3 -28.09 -46.72 28.62
C HIS A 3 -27.92 -47.93 27.69
N GLY A 4 -28.44 -47.80 26.46
CA GLY A 4 -28.05 -48.61 25.31
C GLY A 4 -28.59 -48.06 23.99
N ALA A 5 -28.07 -46.92 23.54
CA ALA A 5 -28.35 -46.36 22.23
C ALA A 5 -27.65 -47.18 21.14
N HIS A 6 -28.40 -47.61 20.13
CA HIS A 6 -27.89 -48.29 18.94
C HIS A 6 -27.21 -47.27 18.02
N ALA A 7 -26.00 -47.60 17.58
CA ALA A 7 -25.09 -46.73 16.86
C ALA A 7 -25.62 -46.29 15.48
N TYR A 8 -25.63 -44.98 15.25
CA TYR A 8 -25.53 -44.39 13.91
C TYR A 8 -24.06 -44.03 13.70
N SER A 9 -23.41 -44.65 12.72
CA SER A 9 -22.01 -44.36 12.38
C SER A 9 -21.96 -43.18 11.40
N PRO A 10 -21.46 -41.99 11.78
CA PRO A 10 -21.01 -41.04 10.79
C PRO A 10 -19.63 -41.46 10.27
N ARG A 11 -19.59 -41.58 8.95
CA ARG A 11 -18.43 -41.66 8.06
C ARG A 11 -17.29 -40.78 8.58
N ARG A 12 -16.22 -41.39 9.10
CA ARG A 12 -14.94 -40.71 9.35
C ARG A 12 -14.39 -40.25 8.00
N GLU A 13 -14.56 -38.98 7.69
CA GLU A 13 -13.72 -38.30 6.72
C GLU A 13 -12.29 -38.27 7.26
N ARG A 14 -11.35 -38.80 6.48
CA ARG A 14 -9.92 -38.66 6.74
C ARG A 14 -9.56 -37.21 6.47
N MET A 15 -9.43 -36.43 7.53
CA MET A 15 -8.65 -35.18 7.50
C MET A 15 -7.20 -35.55 7.18
N GLY A 16 -6.66 -34.97 6.10
CA GLY A 16 -5.25 -35.08 5.74
C GLY A 16 -4.38 -34.32 6.74
N PRO A 17 -3.08 -34.65 6.87
CA PRO A 17 -2.20 -33.98 7.82
C PRO A 17 -1.90 -32.58 7.27
N GLY A 18 -2.62 -31.57 7.74
CA GLY A 18 -2.38 -30.18 7.33
C GLY A 18 -3.42 -29.15 7.73
N GLU A 19 -4.59 -29.54 8.24
CA GLU A 19 -5.60 -28.57 8.69
C GLU A 19 -5.56 -28.42 10.21
N SER A 20 -4.63 -27.59 10.69
CA SER A 20 -4.82 -26.87 11.95
C SER A 20 -5.48 -25.54 11.62
N GLU A 21 -6.72 -25.37 12.09
CA GLU A 21 -7.41 -24.09 12.13
C GLU A 21 -6.74 -23.22 13.21
N GLU A 22 -5.48 -22.83 12.95
CA GLU A 22 -4.76 -21.87 13.79
C GLU A 22 -5.28 -20.48 13.43
N GLU A 23 -5.99 -19.89 14.40
CA GLU A 23 -6.34 -18.48 14.42
C GLU A 23 -5.08 -17.65 14.18
N MET A 24 -4.91 -17.25 12.92
CA MET A 24 -3.70 -16.62 12.44
C MET A 24 -3.56 -15.25 13.13
N HIS A 25 -2.51 -15.10 13.93
CA HIS A 25 -2.28 -13.91 14.76
C HIS A 25 -2.47 -12.61 13.94
N PRO A 26 -3.15 -11.57 14.47
CA PRO A 26 -3.54 -10.37 13.70
C PRO A 26 -2.38 -9.66 12.98
N GLY A 27 -1.15 -9.78 13.50
CA GLY A 27 0.07 -9.25 12.87
C GLY A 27 0.49 -9.99 11.61
N MET A 28 0.29 -11.31 11.53
CA MET A 28 0.61 -12.12 10.34
C MET A 28 -0.40 -11.91 9.22
N MET A 29 -1.65 -11.56 9.55
CA MET A 29 -2.68 -11.22 8.57
C MET A 29 -2.29 -9.99 7.72
N TRP A 30 -1.51 -9.06 8.27
CA TRP A 30 -1.02 -7.89 7.54
C TRP A 30 -0.01 -8.28 6.45
N TRP A 31 0.89 -9.21 6.77
CA TRP A 31 1.91 -9.72 5.85
C TRP A 31 1.30 -10.61 4.75
N TRP A 32 0.35 -11.49 5.12
CA TRP A 32 -0.38 -12.36 4.18
C TRP A 32 -1.25 -11.58 3.18
N LYS A 33 -1.92 -10.52 3.63
CA LYS A 33 -2.70 -9.64 2.73
C LYS A 33 -1.82 -8.87 1.75
N ARG A 34 -0.57 -8.55 2.13
CA ARG A 34 0.39 -7.85 1.27
C ARG A 34 1.04 -8.80 0.25
N ALA A 35 1.32 -10.04 0.63
CA ALA A 35 1.90 -11.06 -0.27
C ALA A 35 0.94 -11.49 -1.40
N ARG A 36 -0.35 -11.64 -1.12
CA ARG A 36 -1.37 -12.00 -2.14
C ARG A 36 -1.61 -10.92 -3.19
N ARG A 37 -1.18 -9.68 -2.93
CA ARG A 37 -1.33 -8.55 -3.85
C ARG A 37 -0.26 -8.51 -4.95
N HIS A 38 0.75 -9.39 -4.88
CA HIS A 38 1.85 -9.49 -5.84
C HIS A 38 1.98 -10.87 -6.51
N GLY A 39 0.97 -11.74 -6.40
CA GLY A 39 0.93 -13.00 -7.13
C GLY A 39 0.41 -12.81 -8.55
N CYS A 40 1.23 -13.10 -9.56
CA CYS A 40 0.75 -13.33 -10.93
C CYS A 40 -0.25 -14.50 -10.92
N GLY A 41 -1.52 -14.22 -11.21
CA GLY A 41 -2.56 -15.22 -11.47
C GLY A 41 -2.98 -15.19 -12.95
N PRO A 42 -3.26 -16.34 -13.61
CA PRO A 42 -3.53 -16.39 -15.04
C PRO A 42 -4.99 -16.00 -15.31
N GLY A 43 -5.21 -15.00 -16.16
CA GLY A 43 -6.56 -14.54 -16.51
C GLY A 43 -6.55 -13.47 -17.60
N ALA A 44 -6.09 -13.84 -18.80
CA ALA A 44 -6.28 -13.03 -19.99
C ALA A 44 -7.71 -13.23 -20.52
N HIS A 45 -8.53 -12.19 -20.47
CA HIS A 45 -9.74 -12.07 -21.27
C HIS A 45 -9.69 -10.75 -22.04
N PRO A 46 -9.76 -10.75 -23.39
CA PRO A 46 -9.97 -9.54 -24.16
C PRO A 46 -11.49 -9.29 -24.27
N GLY A 47 -11.95 -8.08 -23.96
CA GLY A 47 -13.36 -7.70 -24.07
C GLY A 47 -13.50 -6.19 -24.27
N GLU A 48 -14.10 -5.84 -25.41
CA GLU A 48 -14.36 -4.50 -25.93
C GLU A 48 -15.36 -3.66 -25.10
N GLY A 49 -15.24 -2.33 -25.20
CA GLY A 49 -16.33 -1.35 -25.30
C GLY A 49 -17.33 -1.19 -24.13
N GLY A 50 -17.43 0.04 -23.59
CA GLY A 50 -18.61 0.44 -22.81
C GLY A 50 -18.46 1.78 -22.08
N GLU A 51 -18.99 2.85 -22.69
CA GLU A 51 -19.31 4.10 -22.02
C GLU A 51 -20.43 3.88 -20.99
N SER A 52 -20.27 4.38 -19.77
CA SER A 52 -21.39 4.80 -18.89
C SER A 52 -20.83 5.53 -17.67
N GLY A 53 -21.25 6.77 -17.50
CA GLY A 53 -21.03 7.52 -16.27
C GLY A 53 -22.04 7.10 -15.22
N ASP A 54 -21.57 6.84 -14.01
CA ASP A 54 -22.41 6.75 -12.82
C ASP A 54 -21.62 7.22 -11.59
N TRP A 55 -21.94 8.43 -11.13
CA TRP A 55 -21.49 8.96 -9.85
C TRP A 55 -22.34 8.35 -8.74
N GLN A 56 -21.93 7.19 -8.22
CA GLN A 56 -22.55 6.60 -7.03
C GLN A 56 -21.65 6.78 -5.81
N ALA A 57 -22.15 7.61 -4.90
CA ALA A 57 -21.62 7.86 -3.58
C ALA A 57 -21.57 6.54 -2.77
N GLY A 58 -20.37 6.04 -2.51
CA GLY A 58 -20.10 4.89 -1.65
C GLY A 58 -18.95 5.22 -0.68
N GLY A 59 -19.17 4.98 0.61
CA GLY A 59 -18.31 5.41 1.71
C GLY A 59 -16.88 4.88 1.64
N TRP A 60 -15.94 5.80 1.87
CA TRP A 60 -14.51 5.53 1.99
C TRP A 60 -14.20 4.80 3.30
N ARG A 61 -14.34 3.48 3.33
CA ARG A 61 -13.65 2.61 4.28
C ARG A 61 -13.33 1.29 3.60
N HIS A 62 -12.08 1.10 3.18
CA HIS A 62 -11.35 -0.16 3.32
C HIS A 62 -9.87 0.00 2.90
N GLY A 63 -8.98 -0.25 3.87
CA GLY A 63 -7.73 -0.99 3.68
C GLY A 63 -6.63 -0.37 2.81
N GLY A 64 -5.71 0.35 3.46
CA GLY A 64 -4.28 0.43 3.15
C GLY A 64 -3.86 0.04 1.73
N ASP A 65 -4.15 0.95 0.81
CA ASP A 65 -3.58 1.03 -0.53
C ASP A 65 -3.33 2.50 -0.78
N ASP A 66 -2.08 2.86 -1.07
CA ASP A 66 -1.76 4.09 -1.77
C ASP A 66 -2.73 4.24 -2.95
N PHE A 67 -3.73 5.10 -2.78
CA PHE A 67 -4.74 5.44 -3.79
C PHE A 67 -5.41 4.21 -4.45
N GLY A 68 -6.13 3.40 -3.65
CA GLY A 68 -6.88 2.25 -4.16
C GLY A 68 -8.06 2.63 -5.08
N GLY A 69 -7.97 2.22 -6.35
CA GLY A 69 -9.07 2.24 -7.32
C GLY A 69 -8.54 2.21 -8.76
N GLY A 70 -8.45 1.01 -9.34
CA GLY A 70 -7.89 0.75 -10.68
C GLY A 70 -8.29 1.78 -11.73
N GLY A 71 -7.30 2.48 -12.27
CA GLY A 71 -7.51 3.50 -13.30
C GLY A 71 -6.32 4.44 -13.42
N ALA A 72 -5.37 4.06 -14.27
CA ALA A 72 -4.17 4.81 -14.71
C ALA A 72 -3.17 5.20 -13.61
N PHE A 73 -2.01 4.54 -13.63
CA PHE A 73 -0.78 5.03 -13.02
C PHE A 73 -0.57 6.52 -13.33
N GLY A 74 -0.63 7.40 -12.32
CA GLY A 74 -0.35 8.81 -12.57
C GLY A 74 -0.63 9.75 -11.42
N VAL A 75 0.22 10.77 -11.28
CA VAL A 75 0.00 11.95 -10.44
C VAL A 75 -1.25 12.73 -10.87
N ARG A 76 -1.77 12.46 -12.08
CA ARG A 76 -2.94 13.13 -12.68
C ARG A 76 -4.19 13.12 -11.82
N ARG A 77 -4.52 12.02 -11.14
CA ARG A 77 -5.77 11.91 -10.38
C ARG A 77 -5.70 12.66 -9.04
N PRO A 78 -4.63 12.52 -8.24
CA PRO A 78 -4.38 13.40 -7.10
C PRO A 78 -4.27 14.88 -7.51
N LEU A 79 -3.56 15.18 -8.59
CA LEU A 79 -3.35 16.56 -9.06
C LEU A 79 -4.66 17.24 -9.46
N ARG A 80 -5.53 16.57 -10.21
CA ARG A 80 -6.84 17.12 -10.60
C ARG A 80 -7.72 17.44 -9.38
N PHE A 81 -7.68 16.57 -8.37
CA PHE A 81 -8.39 16.81 -7.12
C PHE A 81 -7.85 18.03 -6.38
N LEU A 82 -6.52 18.15 -6.25
CA LEU A 82 -5.89 19.28 -5.59
C LEU A 82 -6.08 20.59 -6.36
N ALA A 83 -5.98 20.57 -7.69
CA ALA A 83 -6.23 21.72 -8.55
C ALA A 83 -7.62 22.30 -8.30
N TYR A 84 -8.64 21.44 -8.22
CA TYR A 84 -10.01 21.86 -7.90
C TYR A 84 -10.15 22.33 -6.45
N LYS A 85 -9.65 21.57 -5.47
CA LYS A 85 -9.85 21.88 -4.04
C LYS A 85 -9.08 23.10 -3.54
N LEU A 86 -7.94 23.40 -4.16
CA LEU A 86 -7.09 24.53 -3.81
C LEU A 86 -7.25 25.70 -4.80
N ASN A 87 -8.10 25.56 -5.82
CA ASN A 87 -8.27 26.55 -6.88
C ASN A 87 -6.92 27.01 -7.47
N LEU A 88 -6.11 26.03 -7.89
CA LEU A 88 -4.76 26.29 -8.39
C LEU A 88 -4.81 26.95 -9.78
N LYS A 89 -3.86 27.86 -10.02
CA LYS A 89 -3.57 28.39 -11.36
C LYS A 89 -2.82 27.36 -12.20
N GLU A 90 -2.87 27.48 -13.52
CA GLU A 90 -2.18 26.55 -14.45
C GLU A 90 -0.69 26.38 -14.10
N ASP A 91 0.02 27.50 -13.88
CA ASP A 91 1.43 27.48 -13.48
C ASP A 91 1.66 26.73 -12.15
N GLN A 92 0.74 26.86 -11.20
CA GLN A 92 0.80 26.13 -9.92
C GLN A 92 0.49 24.65 -10.11
N VAL A 93 -0.41 24.29 -11.04
CA VAL A 93 -0.72 22.89 -11.36
C VAL A 93 0.52 22.22 -11.97
N GLU A 94 1.21 22.89 -12.88
CA GLU A 94 2.41 22.35 -13.52
C GLU A 94 3.53 22.13 -12.51
N GLU A 95 3.84 23.13 -11.68
CA GLU A 95 4.90 23.01 -10.68
C GLU A 95 4.56 21.98 -9.61
N LEU A 96 3.29 21.91 -9.18
CA LEU A 96 2.83 20.88 -8.25
C LEU A 96 2.94 19.48 -8.85
N ALA A 97 2.65 19.32 -10.15
CA ALA A 97 2.84 18.05 -10.85
C ALA A 97 4.30 17.59 -10.77
N ARG A 98 5.25 18.47 -11.07
CA ARG A 98 6.69 18.17 -11.01
C ARG A 98 7.11 17.72 -9.61
N ILE A 99 6.68 18.44 -8.57
CA ILE A 99 6.98 18.09 -7.17
C ILE A 99 6.44 16.71 -6.80
N LEU A 100 5.20 16.41 -7.21
CA LEU A 100 4.57 15.12 -6.92
C LEU A 100 5.19 13.97 -7.74
N ASP A 101 5.65 14.22 -8.97
CA ASP A 101 6.35 13.23 -9.79
C ASP A 101 7.74 12.89 -9.22
N GLU A 102 8.48 13.89 -8.72
CA GLU A 102 9.72 13.66 -7.96
C GLU A 102 9.45 12.75 -6.75
N LEU A 103 8.44 13.08 -5.94
CA LEU A 103 8.10 12.30 -4.74
C LEU A 103 7.64 10.87 -5.08
N LYS A 104 6.89 10.70 -6.18
CA LYS A 104 6.48 9.39 -6.66
C LYS A 104 7.69 8.53 -7.05
N THR A 105 8.71 9.13 -7.64
CA THR A 105 9.96 8.44 -7.99
C THR A 105 10.69 7.96 -6.73
N GLU A 106 10.80 8.81 -5.72
CA GLU A 106 11.42 8.45 -4.43
C GLU A 106 10.66 7.33 -3.71
N ARG A 107 9.31 7.36 -3.70
CA ARG A 107 8.50 6.26 -3.16
C ARG A 107 8.69 4.96 -3.95
N ALA A 108 8.79 5.03 -5.28
CA ALA A 108 9.05 3.85 -6.11
C ALA A 108 10.42 3.25 -5.78
N GLN A 109 11.44 4.08 -5.57
CA GLN A 109 12.76 3.63 -5.15
C GLN A 109 12.73 3.00 -3.75
N ALA A 110 12.01 3.61 -2.81
CA ALA A 110 11.83 3.06 -1.47
C ALA A 110 11.15 1.68 -1.50
N ALA A 111 10.15 1.48 -2.38
CA ALA A 111 9.50 0.17 -2.56
C ALA A 111 10.45 -0.89 -3.13
N VAL A 112 11.40 -0.50 -4.00
CA VAL A 112 12.45 -1.41 -4.49
C VAL A 112 13.41 -1.78 -3.37
N ASP A 113 13.83 -0.80 -2.56
CA ASP A 113 14.73 -1.04 -1.43
C ASP A 113 14.06 -1.85 -0.31
N ASP A 114 12.74 -1.73 -0.11
CA ASP A 114 11.95 -2.57 0.79
C ASP A 114 12.01 -4.04 0.35
N ARG A 115 11.83 -4.31 -0.95
CA ARG A 115 11.95 -5.68 -1.50
C ARG A 115 13.35 -6.25 -1.31
N ARG A 116 14.39 -5.43 -1.53
CA ARG A 116 15.80 -5.83 -1.28
C ARG A 116 16.06 -6.11 0.19
N THR A 117 15.48 -5.32 1.08
CA THR A 117 15.56 -5.54 2.53
C THR A 117 14.92 -6.87 2.92
N VAL A 118 13.72 -7.14 2.42
CA VAL A 118 13.01 -8.41 2.70
C VAL A 118 13.82 -9.60 2.18
N ALA A 119 14.42 -9.50 0.99
CA ALA A 119 15.30 -10.53 0.46
C ALA A 119 16.53 -10.75 1.36
N ALA A 120 17.20 -9.68 1.80
CA ALA A 120 18.34 -9.80 2.71
C ALA A 120 17.95 -10.47 4.05
N PHE A 121 16.78 -10.15 4.61
CA PHE A 121 16.29 -10.85 5.80
C PHE A 121 15.97 -12.32 5.55
N ALA A 122 15.38 -12.65 4.39
CA ALA A 122 15.11 -14.03 4.02
C ALA A 122 16.42 -14.83 3.86
N ASP A 123 17.43 -14.26 3.20
CA ASP A 123 18.76 -14.86 3.07
C ASP A 123 19.40 -15.10 4.44
N ALA A 124 19.26 -14.14 5.36
CA ALA A 124 19.87 -14.21 6.69
C ALA A 124 19.32 -15.35 7.56
N ILE A 125 18.05 -15.73 7.37
CA ILE A 125 17.37 -16.79 8.14
C ILE A 125 17.25 -18.12 7.38
N GLY A 126 17.50 -18.12 6.07
CA GLY A 126 17.30 -19.28 5.20
C GLY A 126 18.45 -20.29 5.18
N LEU A 127 19.57 -19.97 5.84
CA LEU A 127 20.73 -20.85 5.99
C LEU A 127 20.63 -21.71 7.26
N ASP A 128 21.49 -22.73 7.37
CA ASP A 128 21.57 -23.61 8.56
C ASP A 128 21.91 -22.85 9.85
N LYS A 129 22.55 -21.69 9.73
CA LYS A 129 22.85 -20.77 10.83
C LYS A 129 22.40 -19.37 10.44
N PHE A 130 21.91 -18.64 11.45
CA PHE A 130 21.56 -17.23 11.28
C PHE A 130 22.78 -16.41 10.85
N ASP A 131 22.64 -15.69 9.74
CA ASP A 131 23.63 -14.72 9.27
C ASP A 131 23.27 -13.32 9.77
N GLU A 132 23.84 -12.97 10.93
CA GLU A 132 23.62 -11.66 11.55
C GLU A 132 24.15 -10.50 10.69
N ALA A 133 25.23 -10.70 9.93
CA ALA A 133 25.79 -9.65 9.08
C ALA A 133 24.82 -9.30 7.96
N ARG A 134 24.26 -10.32 7.30
CA ARG A 134 23.24 -10.14 6.26
C ARG A 134 21.97 -9.49 6.78
N ALA A 135 21.53 -9.86 7.98
CA ALA A 135 20.40 -9.21 8.64
C ALA A 135 20.70 -7.73 8.93
N ARG A 136 21.89 -7.38 9.41
CA ARG A 136 22.27 -5.98 9.64
C ARG A 136 22.30 -5.18 8.34
N GLU A 137 22.85 -5.72 7.25
CA GLU A 137 22.83 -5.07 5.93
C GLU A 137 21.40 -4.72 5.46
N GLY A 138 20.47 -5.67 5.58
CA GLY A 138 19.06 -5.42 5.27
C GLY A 138 18.43 -4.35 6.17
N GLY A 139 18.76 -4.37 7.46
CA GLY A 139 18.34 -3.35 8.42
C GLY A 139 18.81 -1.95 8.03
N ASP A 140 20.10 -1.81 7.75
CA ASP A 140 20.73 -0.55 7.36
C ASP A 140 20.15 0.00 6.05
N LEU A 141 19.89 -0.87 5.06
CA LEU A 141 19.27 -0.47 3.81
C LEU A 141 17.88 0.14 4.04
N ARG A 142 17.06 -0.49 4.91
CA ARG A 142 15.72 0.01 5.24
C ARG A 142 15.76 1.33 5.97
N VAL A 143 16.69 1.52 6.91
CA VAL A 143 16.87 2.82 7.57
C VAL A 143 17.26 3.89 6.56
N LYS A 144 18.30 3.65 5.75
CA LYS A 144 18.76 4.60 4.73
C LYS A 144 17.69 4.94 3.69
N SER A 145 16.85 3.96 3.34
CA SER A 145 15.72 4.18 2.42
C SER A 145 14.65 5.08 3.04
N ALA A 146 14.30 4.83 4.31
CA ALA A 146 13.34 5.64 5.04
C ALA A 146 13.84 7.09 5.26
N GLU A 147 15.13 7.28 5.54
CA GLU A 147 15.73 8.61 5.68
C GLU A 147 15.66 9.42 4.37
N ARG A 148 16.01 8.80 3.24
CA ARG A 148 15.90 9.43 1.92
C ARG A 148 14.46 9.82 1.59
N LEU A 149 13.50 8.93 1.85
CA LEU A 149 12.09 9.22 1.62
C LEU A 149 11.59 10.35 2.54
N ARG A 150 11.97 10.35 3.82
CA ARG A 150 11.66 11.44 4.76
C ARG A 150 12.15 12.78 4.22
N ASP A 151 13.41 12.84 3.79
CA ASP A 151 14.02 14.08 3.29
C ASP A 151 13.34 14.57 2.01
N ALA A 152 12.97 13.66 1.12
CA ALA A 152 12.20 13.96 -0.07
C ALA A 152 10.81 14.54 0.27
N VAL A 153 10.10 13.95 1.24
CA VAL A 153 8.80 14.46 1.70
C VAL A 153 8.93 15.86 2.31
N VAL A 154 9.90 16.08 3.19
CA VAL A 154 10.13 17.41 3.81
C VAL A 154 10.45 18.46 2.75
N LYS A 155 11.31 18.11 1.78
CA LYS A 155 11.64 18.98 0.64
C LYS A 155 10.41 19.30 -0.20
N ALA A 156 9.59 18.29 -0.53
CA ALA A 156 8.36 18.47 -1.29
C ALA A 156 7.38 19.39 -0.55
N LEU A 157 7.18 19.21 0.75
CA LEU A 157 6.35 20.08 1.59
C LEU A 157 6.87 21.54 1.58
N GLY A 158 8.19 21.73 1.66
CA GLY A 158 8.80 23.06 1.54
C GLY A 158 8.52 23.74 0.20
N LYS A 159 8.66 23.01 -0.92
CA LYS A 159 8.34 23.52 -2.27
C LYS A 159 6.85 23.84 -2.42
N ILE A 160 5.97 22.95 -1.99
CA ILE A 160 4.50 23.15 -2.03
C ILE A 160 4.10 24.38 -1.20
N HIS A 161 4.68 24.52 0.00
CA HIS A 161 4.45 25.70 0.82
C HIS A 161 4.86 26.98 0.07
N ALA A 162 6.03 27.02 -0.56
CA ALA A 162 6.46 28.20 -1.33
C ALA A 162 5.54 28.50 -2.53
N LEU A 163 5.01 27.47 -3.19
CA LEU A 163 4.14 27.59 -4.37
C LEU A 163 2.73 28.12 -4.07
N LEU A 164 2.20 27.78 -2.90
CA LEU A 164 0.82 28.08 -2.52
C LEU A 164 0.72 29.39 -1.73
N ASP A 165 -0.40 30.09 -1.83
CA ASP A 165 -0.71 31.22 -0.94
C ASP A 165 -1.20 30.76 0.45
N SER A 166 -1.43 31.71 1.37
CA SER A 166 -1.83 31.40 2.75
C SER A 166 -3.18 30.67 2.84
N GLY A 167 -4.16 31.01 1.99
CA GLY A 167 -5.47 30.36 1.95
C GLY A 167 -5.37 28.93 1.43
N GLN A 168 -4.63 28.75 0.35
CA GLN A 168 -4.33 27.44 -0.24
C GLN A 168 -3.57 26.54 0.74
N ARG A 169 -2.58 27.07 1.47
CA ARG A 169 -1.84 26.34 2.52
C ARG A 169 -2.75 25.87 3.65
N ALA A 170 -3.65 26.74 4.13
CA ALA A 170 -4.59 26.39 5.20
C ALA A 170 -5.52 25.25 4.75
N GLN A 171 -6.03 25.33 3.51
CA GLN A 171 -6.88 24.29 2.94
C GLN A 171 -6.11 22.98 2.74
N LEU A 172 -4.88 23.02 2.24
CA LEU A 172 -4.04 21.83 2.11
C LEU A 172 -3.79 21.17 3.49
N ALA A 173 -3.46 21.96 4.51
CA ALA A 173 -3.27 21.46 5.87
C ALA A 173 -4.53 20.80 6.43
N TYR A 174 -5.72 21.36 6.13
CA TYR A 174 -6.99 20.74 6.49
C TYR A 174 -7.20 19.38 5.80
N LEU A 175 -6.91 19.28 4.49
CA LEU A 175 -7.02 18.02 3.73
C LEU A 175 -6.10 16.93 4.28
N ILE A 176 -4.88 17.29 4.69
CA ILE A 176 -3.92 16.36 5.30
C ILE A 176 -4.42 15.91 6.69
N ARG A 177 -4.80 16.86 7.54
CA ARG A 177 -5.25 16.57 8.92
C ARG A 177 -6.49 15.66 8.95
N THR A 178 -7.37 15.80 7.98
CA THR A 178 -8.60 15.00 7.87
C THR A 178 -8.39 13.66 7.17
N GLY A 179 -7.17 13.37 6.69
CA GLY A 179 -6.84 12.14 5.96
C GLY A 179 -7.44 12.07 4.54
N VAL A 180 -8.03 13.18 4.05
CA VAL A 180 -8.50 13.27 2.66
C VAL A 180 -7.31 13.23 1.69
N LEU A 181 -6.16 13.76 2.12
CA LEU A 181 -4.89 13.64 1.42
C LEU A 181 -3.87 12.92 2.32
N SER A 182 -3.20 11.91 1.77
CA SER A 182 -2.04 11.27 2.39
C SER A 182 -0.76 11.65 1.64
N ILE A 183 0.32 11.86 2.39
CA ILE A 183 1.68 12.14 1.92
C ILE A 183 2.61 11.08 2.50
#